data_AF-A0A060C5Y5-F1
#
_entry.id   AF-A0A060C5Y5-F1
#
_cell.length_a   1.000
_cell.length_b   1.000
_cell.length_c   1.000
_cell.angle_alpha   90.00
_cell.angle_beta   90.00
_cell.angle_gamma   90.00
#
_symmetry.space_group_name_H-M   'P 1'
#
loop_
_entity.id
_entity.type
_entity.pdbx_description
1 polymer ?
#
loop_
_entity_poly.entity_id
_entity_poly.type
_entity_poly.pdbx_seq_one_letter_code
_entity_poly.pdbx_strand_id
1 'polypeptide(L)'
;QISQLAWSQGDDIYGYNDNQFLKACELTACYNVARLDIPFERYYYKQNWTDGYWCETVGTAGRGTNRHMWDMPYFHYTKIKHATSEQTKYTFMGYKSIASGTDNDADLIGYSALMFGVPFD
;
A
#
# COMPACT_ATOMS: atom_id res chain seq x y z
N GLN A 1 1.46 -8.56 3.09
CA GLN A 1 1.25 -9.94 3.61
C GLN A 1 2.57 -10.67 3.86
N ILE A 2 3.46 -10.82 2.87
CA ILE A 2 4.78 -11.47 3.08
C ILE A 2 5.59 -10.79 4.20
N SER A 3 5.61 -9.46 4.27
CA SER A 3 6.31 -8.72 5.32
C SER A 3 5.83 -9.10 6.73
N GLN A 4 4.53 -9.36 6.91
CA GLN A 4 3.97 -9.76 8.20
C GLN A 4 4.27 -11.23 8.54
N LEU A 5 4.28 -12.11 7.54
CA LEU A 5 4.69 -13.51 7.72
C LEU A 5 6.16 -13.58 8.15
N ALA A 6 7.04 -12.83 7.46
CA ALA A 6 8.44 -12.74 7.82
C ALA A 6 8.64 -12.19 9.23
N TRP A 7 7.89 -11.14 9.59
CA TRP A 7 7.91 -10.59 10.96
C TRP A 7 7.54 -11.63 12.02
N SER A 8 6.52 -12.46 11.77
CA SER A 8 6.16 -13.55 12.69
C SER A 8 7.23 -14.64 12.83
N GLN A 9 8.17 -14.72 11.87
CA GLN A 9 9.32 -15.63 11.90
C GLN A 9 10.59 -14.96 12.44
N GLY A 10 10.51 -13.68 12.84
CA GLY A 10 11.63 -12.91 13.40
C GLY A 10 12.37 -12.03 12.38
N ASP A 11 11.95 -12.02 11.11
CA ASP A 11 12.60 -11.24 10.06
C ASP A 11 11.98 -9.84 9.88
N ASP A 12 12.80 -8.79 9.97
CA ASP A 12 12.36 -7.40 9.85
C ASP A 12 12.40 -6.87 8.41
N ILE A 13 11.46 -7.32 7.59
CA ILE A 13 11.27 -6.76 6.24
C ILE A 13 10.69 -5.33 6.30
N TYR A 14 9.92 -5.00 7.34
CA TYR A 14 9.33 -3.67 7.48
C TYR A 14 10.39 -2.57 7.65
N GLY A 15 11.49 -2.85 8.35
CA GLY A 15 12.62 -1.94 8.53
C GLY A 15 13.59 -1.88 7.36
N TYR A 16 13.45 -2.76 6.36
CA TYR A 16 14.42 -2.88 5.27
C TYR A 16 14.60 -1.58 4.47
N ASN A 17 15.86 -1.23 4.20
CA ASN A 17 16.28 -0.07 3.41
C ASN A 17 15.54 1.23 3.79
N ASP A 18 15.62 1.58 5.07
CA ASP A 18 14.99 2.79 5.63
C ASP A 18 13.47 2.82 5.31
N ASN A 19 12.79 1.75 5.76
CA ASN A 19 11.36 1.55 5.56
C ASN A 19 10.91 1.67 4.09
N GLN A 20 11.67 1.07 3.15
CA GLN A 20 11.36 1.13 1.71
C GLN A 20 9.94 0.65 1.40
N PHE A 21 9.45 -0.34 2.15
CA PHE A 21 8.07 -0.82 2.01
C PHE A 21 7.04 0.27 2.37
N LEU A 22 7.24 1.02 3.47
CA LEU A 22 6.38 2.18 3.80
C LEU A 22 6.40 3.23 2.69
N LYS A 23 7.57 3.57 2.16
CA LYS A 23 7.70 4.57 1.08
C LYS A 23 6.92 4.15 -0.17
N ALA A 24 6.95 2.87 -0.52
CA ALA A 24 6.16 2.33 -1.63
C ALA A 24 4.65 2.40 -1.34
N CYS A 25 4.22 2.10 -0.11
CA CYS A 25 2.82 2.26 0.31
C CYS A 25 2.36 3.71 0.21
N GLU A 26 3.14 4.67 0.72
CA GLU A 26 2.83 6.10 0.66
C GLU A 26 2.73 6.61 -0.78
N LEU A 27 3.67 6.23 -1.66
CA LEU A 27 3.63 6.62 -3.08
C LEU A 27 2.37 6.06 -3.77
N THR A 28 2.03 4.80 -3.50
CA THR A 28 0.86 4.15 -4.07
C THR A 28 -0.43 4.81 -3.57
N ALA A 29 -0.53 5.13 -2.28
CA ALA A 29 -1.69 5.78 -1.68
C ALA A 29 -1.82 7.25 -2.13
N CYS A 30 -0.71 7.98 -2.27
CA CYS A 30 -0.66 9.33 -2.81
C CYS A 30 -1.32 9.39 -4.20
N TYR A 31 -0.95 8.46 -5.09
CA TYR A 31 -1.50 8.41 -6.43
C TYR A 31 -2.95 7.90 -6.49
N ASN A 32 -3.25 6.78 -5.81
CA ASN A 32 -4.54 6.08 -5.94
C ASN A 32 -5.63 6.63 -5.03
N VAL A 33 -5.30 6.99 -3.79
CA VAL A 33 -6.28 7.42 -2.78
C VAL A 33 -6.37 8.94 -2.74
N ALA A 34 -5.23 9.62 -2.56
CA ALA A 34 -5.21 11.09 -2.52
C ALA A 34 -5.36 11.76 -3.88
N ARG A 35 -5.29 10.97 -4.97
CA ARG A 35 -5.44 11.42 -6.36
C ARG A 35 -4.45 12.54 -6.75
N LEU A 36 -3.27 12.53 -6.14
CA LEU A 36 -2.20 13.46 -6.48
C LEU A 36 -1.34 12.89 -7.61
N ASP A 37 -0.64 13.79 -8.31
CA ASP A 37 0.36 13.39 -9.30
C ASP A 37 1.64 12.96 -8.60
N ILE A 38 2.32 11.97 -9.20
CA ILE A 38 3.58 11.43 -8.70
C ILE A 38 4.65 11.55 -9.78
N PRO A 39 5.93 11.66 -9.41
CA PRO A 39 7.03 11.56 -10.36
C PRO A 39 6.95 10.23 -11.12
N PHE A 40 7.11 10.28 -12.43
CA PHE A 40 7.11 9.10 -13.29
C PHE A 40 8.23 9.22 -14.32
N GLU A 41 9.09 8.20 -14.35
CA GLU A 41 10.11 8.06 -15.38
C GLU A 41 9.54 7.18 -16.48
N ARG A 42 9.55 7.69 -17.72
CA ARG A 42 9.08 6.90 -18.87
C ARG A 42 9.94 5.66 -19.04
N TYR A 43 9.33 4.56 -19.45
CA TYR A 43 10.05 3.33 -19.72
C TYR A 43 9.51 2.64 -20.98
N TYR A 44 10.37 1.90 -21.66
CA TYR A 44 9.96 1.12 -22.82
C TYR A 44 9.37 -0.21 -22.35
N TYR A 45 8.10 -0.43 -22.64
CA TYR A 45 7.40 -1.67 -22.35
C TYR A 45 7.29 -2.51 -23.61
N LYS A 46 7.63 -3.79 -23.50
CA LYS A 46 7.42 -4.78 -24.54
C LYS A 46 6.86 -6.05 -23.92
N GLN A 47 5.60 -6.35 -24.24
CA GLN A 47 5.05 -7.67 -24.01
C GLN A 47 5.65 -8.64 -25.05
N ASN A 48 5.81 -9.92 -24.70
CA ASN A 48 6.28 -10.94 -25.65
C ASN A 48 5.50 -10.86 -26.97
N TRP A 49 6.10 -11.25 -28.11
CA TRP A 49 5.45 -11.33 -29.43
C TRP A 49 4.71 -10.06 -29.93
N THR A 50 4.70 -8.95 -29.19
CA THR A 50 4.11 -7.68 -29.62
C THR A 50 5.19 -6.63 -29.90
N ASP A 51 4.82 -5.62 -30.67
CA ASP A 51 5.60 -4.40 -30.76
C ASP A 51 5.61 -3.69 -29.40
N GLY A 52 6.78 -3.19 -29.01
CA GLY A 52 6.92 -2.45 -27.76
C GLY A 52 6.61 -0.97 -27.95
N TYR A 53 6.23 -0.30 -26.87
CA TYR A 53 5.89 1.11 -26.85
C TYR A 53 6.45 1.80 -25.60
N TRP A 54 6.58 3.12 -25.65
CA TRP A 54 6.95 3.92 -24.49
C TRP A 54 5.74 4.17 -23.60
N CYS A 55 5.85 3.82 -22.32
CA CYS A 55 4.91 4.25 -21.30
C CYS A 55 5.32 5.66 -20.86
N GLU A 56 4.55 6.68 -21.24
CA GLU A 56 4.87 8.10 -20.98
C GLU A 56 4.26 8.63 -19.68
N THR A 57 3.22 7.97 -19.15
CA THR A 57 2.51 8.40 -17.94
C THR A 57 2.16 7.23 -17.03
N VAL A 58 1.89 7.55 -15.76
CA VAL A 58 1.36 6.56 -14.80
C VAL A 58 0.02 6.03 -15.28
N GLY A 59 -0.13 4.71 -15.31
CA GLY A 59 -1.37 4.05 -15.71
C GLY A 59 -2.55 4.45 -14.81
N THR A 60 -3.68 4.77 -15.42
CA THR A 60 -4.92 5.16 -14.73
C THR A 60 -5.88 3.99 -14.50
N ALA A 61 -5.61 2.83 -15.10
CA ALA A 61 -6.45 1.64 -14.98
C ALA A 61 -6.53 1.18 -13.51
N GLY A 62 -7.75 1.05 -13.00
CA GLY A 62 -7.98 0.68 -11.60
C GLY A 62 -7.61 1.78 -10.58
N ARG A 63 -7.33 3.01 -11.01
CA ARG A 63 -7.06 4.12 -10.09
C ARG A 63 -8.32 4.45 -9.29
N GLY A 64 -8.17 4.55 -7.97
CA GLY A 64 -9.28 4.86 -7.07
C GLY A 64 -10.16 3.65 -6.72
N THR A 65 -9.82 2.44 -7.17
CA THR A 65 -10.41 1.23 -6.57
C THR A 65 -10.05 1.18 -5.10
N ASN A 66 -11.02 0.90 -4.25
CA ASN A 66 -10.77 0.67 -2.85
C ASN A 66 -9.92 -0.60 -2.70
N ARG A 67 -8.90 -0.55 -1.84
CA ARG A 67 -7.99 -1.67 -1.62
C ARG A 67 -7.85 -1.83 -0.12
N HIS A 68 -8.24 -2.99 0.39
CA HIS A 68 -8.27 -3.33 1.82
C HIS A 68 -6.88 -3.45 2.47
N MET A 69 -5.81 -3.27 1.69
CA MET A 69 -4.43 -3.55 2.08
C MET A 69 -3.79 -2.49 2.98
N TRP A 70 -4.48 -1.39 3.29
CA TRP A 70 -3.89 -0.23 3.98
C TRP A 70 -3.75 -0.43 5.49
N ASP A 71 -4.56 -1.29 6.10
CA ASP A 71 -4.66 -1.43 7.55
C ASP A 71 -3.36 -1.98 8.14
N MET A 72 -2.87 -3.10 7.59
CA MET A 72 -1.64 -3.76 8.02
C MET A 72 -0.41 -2.81 8.00
N PRO A 73 -0.03 -2.18 6.86
CA PRO A 73 1.12 -1.29 6.85
C PRO A 73 0.90 -0.09 7.77
N TYR A 74 -0.29 0.51 7.79
CA TYR A 74 -0.57 1.65 8.68
C TYR A 74 -0.34 1.30 10.15
N PHE A 75 -0.97 0.23 10.65
CA PHE A 75 -0.82 -0.15 12.05
C PHE A 75 0.57 -0.67 12.39
N HIS A 76 1.21 -1.46 11.52
CA HIS A 76 2.57 -1.95 11.77
C HIS A 76 3.54 -0.78 11.91
N TYR A 77 3.51 0.19 10.98
CA TYR A 77 4.44 1.31 11.04
C TYR A 77 4.13 2.28 12.19
N THR A 78 2.87 2.58 12.49
CA THR A 78 2.53 3.52 13.57
C THR A 78 2.67 2.92 14.96
N LYS A 79 2.31 1.64 15.16
CA LYS A 79 2.28 1.00 16.49
C LYS A 79 3.55 0.26 16.86
N ILE A 80 4.22 -0.37 15.89
CA ILE A 80 5.41 -1.19 16.13
C ILE A 80 6.68 -0.41 15.78
N LYS A 81 6.70 0.26 14.62
CA LYS A 81 7.89 1.01 14.15
C LYS A 81 7.90 2.49 14.56
N HIS A 82 6.84 2.96 15.23
CA HIS A 82 6.70 4.34 15.69
C HIS A 82 6.91 5.40 14.60
N ALA A 83 6.53 5.09 13.37
CA ALA A 83 6.54 6.05 12.27
C ALA A 83 5.61 7.23 12.56
N THR A 84 6.02 8.43 12.14
CA THR A 84 5.25 9.66 12.40
C THR A 84 4.00 9.72 11.52
N SER A 85 3.03 10.55 11.92
CA SER A 85 1.84 10.83 11.12
C SER A 85 2.18 11.42 9.75
N GLU A 86 3.30 12.12 9.63
CA GLU A 86 3.80 12.64 8.36
C GLU A 86 4.31 11.52 7.45
N GLN A 87 5.04 10.55 8.00
CA GLN A 87 5.55 9.39 7.26
C GLN A 87 4.44 8.42 6.81
N THR A 88 3.29 8.43 7.47
CA THR A 88 2.16 7.52 7.17
C THR A 88 0.92 8.25 6.65
N LYS A 89 1.08 9.48 6.15
CA LYS A 89 -0.02 10.39 5.83
C LYS A 89 -1.01 9.80 4.82
N TYR A 90 -0.51 9.25 3.71
CA TYR A 90 -1.36 8.75 2.64
C TYR A 90 -1.88 7.35 2.92
N THR A 91 -1.08 6.50 3.57
CA THR A 91 -1.53 5.18 4.02
C THR A 91 -2.65 5.31 5.05
N PHE A 92 -2.61 6.34 5.92
CA PHE A 92 -3.73 6.68 6.80
C PHE A 92 -5.00 7.06 6.02
N MET A 93 -4.88 7.84 4.94
CA MET A 93 -6.02 8.16 4.07
C MET A 93 -6.61 6.89 3.43
N GLY A 94 -5.75 5.94 3.02
CA GLY A 94 -6.18 4.65 2.49
C GLY A 94 -6.92 3.80 3.52
N TYR A 95 -6.40 3.70 4.75
CA TYR A 95 -7.10 3.06 5.87
C TYR A 95 -8.51 3.66 6.06
N LYS A 96 -8.61 5.00 6.05
CA LYS A 96 -9.89 5.70 6.20
C LYS A 96 -10.85 5.48 5.03
N SER A 97 -10.38 5.25 3.81
CA SER A 97 -11.24 5.01 2.65
C SER A 97 -11.90 3.62 2.68
N ILE A 98 -11.25 2.62 3.27
CA ILE A 98 -11.82 1.26 3.42
C ILE A 98 -13.04 1.28 4.35
N ALA A 99 -12.98 2.05 5.44
CA ALA A 99 -14.06 2.18 6.41
C ALA A 99 -15.37 2.78 5.83
N SER A 100 -15.33 3.33 4.61
CA SER A 100 -16.49 3.90 3.92
C SER A 100 -17.07 3.02 2.79
N GLY A 101 -16.46 1.88 2.46
CA GLY A 101 -16.80 1.11 1.26
C GLY A 101 -17.61 -0.17 1.51
N THR A 102 -18.64 -0.40 0.71
CA THR A 102 -19.35 -1.69 0.58
C THR A 102 -18.70 -2.52 -0.53
N ASP A 103 -17.47 -2.98 -0.32
CA ASP A 103 -16.79 -3.84 -1.29
C ASP A 103 -16.88 -5.32 -0.83
N ASN A 104 -17.26 -6.19 -1.75
CA ASN A 104 -17.68 -7.57 -1.55
C ASN A 104 -16.67 -8.59 -2.11
N ASP A 105 -15.38 -8.22 -2.19
CA ASP A 105 -14.30 -9.09 -2.63
C ASP A 105 -13.96 -10.15 -1.58
N ALA A 106 -14.14 -11.43 -1.88
CA ALA A 106 -14.00 -12.56 -0.96
C ALA A 106 -12.60 -12.72 -0.29
N ASP A 107 -11.61 -11.93 -0.67
CA ASP A 107 -10.28 -11.86 -0.06
C ASP A 107 -10.24 -11.02 1.25
N LEU A 108 -11.36 -10.38 1.61
CA LEU A 108 -11.54 -9.43 2.73
C LEU A 108 -10.93 -9.84 4.08
N ILE A 109 -11.04 -11.10 4.51
CA ILE A 109 -10.59 -11.53 5.85
C ILE A 109 -9.07 -11.55 6.03
N GLY A 110 -8.31 -11.66 4.94
CA GLY A 110 -6.84 -11.67 4.96
C GLY A 110 -6.21 -10.27 4.94
N TYR A 111 -7.00 -9.24 4.62
CA TYR A 111 -6.52 -7.86 4.46
C TYR A 111 -7.04 -6.89 5.52
N SER A 112 -8.22 -7.15 6.09
CA SER A 112 -8.97 -6.18 6.90
C SER A 112 -8.44 -5.99 8.34
N ALA A 113 -8.76 -4.81 8.90
CA ALA A 113 -8.47 -4.36 10.26
C ALA A 113 -8.85 -5.34 11.38
N LEU A 114 -9.72 -6.33 11.17
CA LEU A 114 -10.05 -7.31 12.21
C LEU A 114 -8.83 -8.15 12.64
N MET A 115 -7.87 -8.39 11.74
CA MET A 115 -6.64 -9.12 12.06
C MET A 115 -5.50 -8.23 12.60
N PHE A 116 -5.61 -6.90 12.45
CA PHE A 116 -4.47 -5.98 12.65
C PHE A 116 -4.79 -4.69 13.43
N GLY A 117 -6.06 -4.39 13.69
CA GLY A 117 -6.56 -3.12 14.24
C GLY A 117 -7.21 -3.23 15.62
N VAL A 118 -7.20 -4.40 16.25
CA VAL A 118 -7.65 -4.54 17.64
C VAL A 118 -6.53 -4.07 18.57
N PRO A 119 -6.75 -3.10 19.46
CA PRO A 119 -5.78 -2.77 20.49
C PRO A 119 -5.64 -3.98 21.42
N PHE A 120 -4.41 -4.40 21.71
CA PHE A 120 -4.13 -5.02 23.00
C PHE A 120 -3.82 -3.85 23.94
N ASP A 121 -4.61 -3.77 24.99
CA ASP A 121 -4.71 -2.74 26.02
C ASP A 121 -3.36 -2.18 26.50
#